data_AF-A0A4V3UNS1-F1
#
_entry.id   AF-A0A4V3UNS1-F1
#
_cell.length_a   1.000
_cell.length_b   1.000
_cell.length_c   1.000
_cell.angle_alpha   90.00
_cell.angle_beta   90.00
_cell.angle_gamma   90.00
#
_symmetry.space_group_name_H-M   'P 1'
#
loop_
_entity.id
_entity.type
_entity.pdbx_description
1 polymer ?
#
loop_
_entity_poly.entity_id
_entity_poly.type
_entity_poly.pdbx_seq_one_letter_code
_entity_poly.pdbx_strand_id
1 'polypeptide(L)'
;MAKGGGGSGSGTDGRAEYVTDYVYTTVSNGAIGGRSARSYTLEGRFQAIADILQKDDYVVIEFRHNDGGPLSNDNGRTDCPGTGDETC
;
A
#
# COMPACT_ATOMS: atom_id res chain seq x y z
N MET A 1 -3.82 -1.43 5.59
CA MET A 1 -2.86 -2.36 6.28
C MET A 1 -3.53 -3.73 6.46
N ALA A 2 -2.76 -4.82 6.51
CA ALA A 2 -3.28 -6.18 6.76
C ALA A 2 -3.35 -6.53 8.26
N LYS A 3 -3.88 -7.73 8.56
CA LYS A 3 -3.85 -8.36 9.89
C LYS A 3 -2.46 -8.31 10.51
N GLY A 4 -2.36 -7.89 11.78
CA GLY A 4 -1.10 -7.69 12.49
C GLY A 4 -0.17 -6.64 11.87
N GLY A 5 -0.66 -5.83 10.94
CA GLY A 5 0.12 -4.82 10.21
C GLY A 5 0.31 -3.50 10.95
N GLY A 6 -0.19 -3.38 12.19
CA GLY A 6 0.08 -2.24 13.06
C GLY A 6 1.56 -2.15 13.43
N GLY A 7 2.12 -0.94 13.40
CA GLY A 7 3.51 -0.69 13.80
C GLY A 7 3.84 -1.23 15.20
N SER A 8 5.12 -1.57 15.40
CA SER A 8 5.71 -2.12 16.64
C SER A 8 5.24 -3.53 17.08
N GLY A 9 4.56 -4.30 16.22
CA GLY A 9 4.14 -5.67 16.56
C GLY A 9 3.01 -5.74 17.59
N SER A 10 2.38 -4.61 17.88
CA SER A 10 1.18 -4.51 18.70
C SER A 10 0.05 -5.16 17.93
N GLY A 11 -0.54 -6.25 18.47
CA GLY A 11 -1.57 -7.12 17.87
C GLY A 11 -2.87 -6.41 17.45
N THR A 12 -2.73 -5.46 16.53
CA THR A 12 -3.75 -4.61 15.95
C THR A 12 -3.79 -4.89 14.46
N ASP A 13 -5.00 -5.03 13.96
CA ASP A 13 -5.26 -5.34 12.55
C ASP A 13 -5.53 -4.06 11.78
N GLY A 14 -5.18 -4.07 10.50
CA GLY A 14 -5.54 -2.98 9.61
C GLY A 14 -7.03 -3.00 9.25
N ARG A 15 -7.59 -1.82 8.96
CA ARG A 15 -9.03 -1.65 8.64
C ARG A 15 -9.52 -2.54 7.49
N ALA A 16 -8.66 -2.85 6.52
CA ALA A 16 -9.01 -3.69 5.37
C ALA A 16 -9.39 -5.13 5.76
N GLU A 17 -8.97 -5.61 6.94
CA GLU A 17 -9.35 -6.93 7.46
C GLU A 17 -10.86 -7.05 7.73
N TYR A 18 -11.54 -5.93 8.00
CA TYR A 18 -12.94 -5.89 8.40
C TYR A 18 -13.88 -5.45 7.26
N VAL A 19 -13.36 -5.25 6.05
CA VAL A 19 -14.16 -4.78 4.90
C VAL A 19 -15.20 -5.82 4.48
N THR A 20 -14.89 -7.11 4.66
CA THR A 20 -15.78 -8.24 4.32
C THR A 20 -17.11 -8.19 5.05
N ASP A 21 -17.18 -7.53 6.21
CA ASP A 21 -18.42 -7.40 6.99
C ASP A 21 -19.42 -6.44 6.33
N TYR A 22 -18.98 -5.64 5.36
CA TYR A 22 -19.77 -4.56 4.74
C TYR A 22 -19.99 -4.75 3.23
N VAL A 23 -19.43 -5.81 2.62
CA VAL A 23 -19.51 -6.04 1.17
C VAL A 23 -19.87 -7.48 0.87
N TYR A 24 -20.49 -7.70 -0.30
CA TYR A 24 -20.89 -9.04 -0.77
C TYR A 24 -19.93 -9.61 -1.83
N THR A 25 -18.75 -9.00 -2.02
CA THR A 25 -17.73 -9.42 -3.00
C THR A 25 -16.55 -10.10 -2.32
N THR A 26 -15.75 -10.84 -3.08
CA THR A 26 -14.47 -11.37 -2.60
C THR A 26 -13.51 -10.20 -2.34
N VAL A 27 -12.89 -10.21 -1.16
CA VAL A 27 -11.89 -9.21 -0.77
C VAL A 27 -10.51 -9.86 -0.74
N SER A 28 -9.57 -9.30 -1.50
CA SER A 28 -8.15 -9.65 -1.44
C SER A 28 -7.38 -8.50 -0.80
N ASN A 29 -6.89 -8.71 0.43
CA ASN A 29 -6.17 -7.67 1.18
C ASN A 29 -4.67 -7.69 0.85
N GLY A 30 -4.27 -6.90 -0.16
CA GLY A 30 -2.87 -6.73 -0.55
C GLY A 30 -2.07 -5.70 0.27
N ALA A 31 -2.62 -5.17 1.38
CA ALA A 31 -2.00 -4.09 2.12
C ALA A 31 -0.89 -4.58 3.05
N ILE A 32 0.24 -3.87 3.12
CA ILE A 32 1.40 -4.31 3.92
C ILE A 32 1.89 -3.15 4.79
N GLY A 33 2.07 -3.42 6.08
CA GLY A 33 2.60 -2.45 7.03
C GLY A 33 3.98 -1.93 6.61
N GLY A 34 4.23 -0.66 6.88
CA GLY A 34 5.51 0.01 6.57
C GLY A 34 5.76 0.35 5.10
N ARG A 35 4.77 0.17 4.20
CA ARG A 35 4.89 0.58 2.79
C ARG A 35 4.34 2.00 2.58
N SER A 36 5.01 2.70 1.67
CA SER A 36 4.60 3.96 1.02
C SER A 36 4.19 3.69 -0.42
N ALA A 37 3.64 4.69 -1.12
CA ALA A 37 3.37 4.58 -2.55
C ALA A 37 4.64 4.26 -3.35
N ARG A 38 5.75 4.96 -3.12
CA ARG A 38 7.04 4.66 -3.78
C ARG A 38 7.48 3.22 -3.58
N SER A 39 7.56 2.78 -2.33
CA SER A 39 8.11 1.45 -2.04
C SER A 39 7.16 0.30 -2.43
N TYR A 40 5.84 0.51 -2.38
CA TYR A 40 4.88 -0.46 -2.91
C TYR A 40 5.04 -0.64 -4.43
N THR A 41 5.35 0.45 -5.13
CA THR A 41 5.67 0.46 -6.57
C THR A 41 6.98 -0.27 -6.85
N LEU A 42 8.07 0.10 -6.18
CA LEU A 42 9.39 -0.52 -6.39
C LEU A 42 9.43 -2.00 -6.03
N GLU A 43 8.63 -2.43 -5.03
CA GLU A 43 8.47 -3.84 -4.67
C GLU A 43 7.57 -4.63 -5.66
N GLY A 44 7.10 -4.01 -6.76
CA GLY A 44 6.31 -4.66 -7.82
C GLY A 44 4.87 -5.02 -7.43
N ARG A 45 4.36 -4.45 -6.33
CA ARG A 45 3.07 -4.89 -5.75
C ARG A 45 1.86 -4.35 -6.49
N PHE A 46 1.97 -3.16 -7.08
CA PHE A 46 0.96 -2.69 -8.04
C PHE A 46 0.92 -3.57 -9.29
N GLN A 47 2.08 -4.01 -9.79
CA GLN A 47 2.12 -4.91 -10.94
C GLN A 47 1.45 -6.26 -10.61
N ALA A 48 1.73 -6.82 -9.43
CA ALA A 48 1.08 -8.06 -8.99
C ALA A 48 -0.45 -7.95 -8.90
N ILE A 49 -1.00 -6.78 -8.57
CA ILE A 49 -2.45 -6.52 -8.64
C ILE A 49 -2.88 -6.43 -10.11
N ALA A 50 -2.18 -5.65 -10.93
CA ALA A 50 -2.50 -5.45 -12.34
C ALA A 50 -2.54 -6.77 -13.13
N ASP A 51 -1.64 -7.70 -12.82
CA ASP A 51 -1.54 -9.01 -13.50
C ASP A 51 -2.75 -9.92 -13.28
N ILE A 52 -3.51 -9.71 -12.19
CA ILE A 52 -4.66 -10.56 -11.84
C ILE A 52 -6.02 -9.86 -12.01
N LEU A 53 -6.03 -8.55 -12.22
CA LEU A 53 -7.27 -7.78 -12.34
C LEU A 53 -8.09 -8.20 -13.56
N GLN A 54 -9.39 -8.32 -13.35
CA GLN A 54 -10.36 -8.55 -14.40
C GLN A 54 -11.28 -7.34 -14.55
N LYS A 55 -12.01 -7.31 -15.67
CA LYS A 55 -13.06 -6.31 -15.86
C LYS A 55 -14.07 -6.42 -14.72
N ASP A 56 -14.49 -5.25 -14.20
CA ASP A 56 -15.46 -5.08 -13.12
C ASP A 56 -14.93 -5.39 -11.69
N ASP A 57 -13.62 -5.67 -11.55
CA ASP A 57 -12.94 -5.63 -10.25
C ASP A 57 -12.73 -4.19 -9.74
N TYR A 58 -12.63 -4.05 -8.42
CA TYR A 58 -12.34 -2.77 -7.76
C TYR A 58 -10.99 -2.83 -7.05
N VAL A 59 -10.20 -1.77 -7.17
CA VAL A 59 -8.98 -1.57 -6.38
C VAL A 59 -9.16 -0.37 -5.47
N VAL A 60 -8.97 -0.57 -4.17
CA VAL A 60 -8.97 0.50 -3.16
C VAL A 60 -7.53 0.72 -2.71
N ILE A 61 -7.06 1.97 -2.81
CA ILE A 61 -5.67 2.34 -2.54
C ILE A 61 -5.63 3.39 -1.42
N GLU A 62 -4.85 3.12 -0.36
CA GLU A 62 -4.62 4.04 0.76
C GLU A 62 -3.13 4.02 1.17
N PHE A 63 -2.43 5.12 0.93
CA PHE A 63 -1.06 5.41 1.38
C PHE A 63 -1.04 6.78 2.07
N ARG A 64 0.06 7.12 2.75
CA ARG A 64 0.46 8.44 3.32
C ARG A 64 1.36 8.25 4.54
N HIS A 65 1.05 7.28 5.39
CA HIS A 65 1.68 7.17 6.72
C HIS A 65 3.19 6.93 6.67
N ASN A 66 3.70 6.28 5.62
CA ASN A 66 5.12 5.95 5.47
C ASN A 66 5.79 6.74 4.33
N ASP A 67 5.08 7.68 3.73
CA ASP A 67 5.45 8.34 2.47
C ASP A 67 6.34 9.57 2.71
N GLY A 68 6.55 9.93 3.98
CA GLY A 68 7.38 11.05 4.40
C GLY A 68 8.84 10.70 4.69
N GLY A 69 9.65 11.76 4.78
CA GLY A 69 11.09 11.70 5.05
C GLY A 69 11.84 12.66 4.12
N PRO A 70 13.13 12.93 4.38
CA PRO A 70 13.96 13.70 3.46
C PRO A 70 14.53 12.80 2.36
N LEU A 71 14.43 13.22 1.09
CA LEU A 71 15.13 12.52 -0.02
C LEU A 71 16.65 12.67 0.04
N SER A 72 17.17 13.69 0.75
CA SER A 72 18.61 13.87 0.94
C SER A 72 19.25 12.80 1.83
N ASN A 73 18.46 12.11 2.65
CA ASN A 73 18.85 10.92 3.41
C ASN A 73 17.76 9.88 3.22
N ASP A 74 17.74 9.29 2.03
CA ASP A 74 16.65 8.48 1.55
C ASP A 74 16.41 7.24 2.43
N ASN A 75 15.18 7.14 2.94
CA ASN A 75 14.72 5.99 3.72
C ASN A 75 14.11 4.88 2.85
N GLY A 76 14.13 5.03 1.52
CA GLY A 76 13.54 4.12 0.54
C GLY A 76 12.01 4.10 0.56
N ARG A 77 11.37 5.03 1.28
CA ARG A 77 9.91 5.14 1.42
C ARG A 77 9.38 6.50 1.00
N THR A 78 10.17 7.55 1.18
CA THR A 78 9.80 8.93 0.85
C THR A 78 9.40 9.03 -0.61
N ASP A 79 8.21 9.57 -0.88
CA ASP A 79 7.74 9.77 -2.24
C ASP A 79 8.56 10.85 -2.97
N CYS A 80 8.74 10.65 -4.27
CA CYS A 80 9.31 11.66 -5.16
C CYS A 80 8.33 12.82 -5.36
N PRO A 81 8.80 14.06 -5.55
CA PRO A 81 7.95 15.14 -6.07
C PRO A 81 7.39 14.69 -7.42
N GLY A 82 6.09 14.44 -7.50
CA GLY A 82 5.44 13.82 -8.66
C GLY A 82 5.11 14.80 -9.77
N THR A 83 6.13 15.44 -10.36
CA THR A 83 5.94 16.43 -11.44
C THR A 83 6.49 16.03 -12.81
N GLY A 84 7.11 14.85 -12.95
CA GLY A 84 7.67 14.35 -14.20
C GLY A 84 8.37 12.99 -14.07
N ASP A 85 9.52 12.84 -14.73
CA ASP A 85 10.33 11.61 -14.78
C ASP A 85 11.31 11.49 -13.60
N GLU A 86 11.05 12.15 -12.46
CA GLU A 86 11.97 12.16 -11.33
C GLU A 86 12.25 10.74 -10.84
N THR A 87 13.52 10.35 -10.89
CA THR A 87 13.98 9.09 -10.31
C THR A 87 14.59 9.38 -8.95
N CYS A 88 13.84 9.03 -7.91
CA CYS A 88 14.34 8.72 -6.58
C CYS A 88 14.03 7.23 -6.33
#